data_AF-A0A520XH59-F1
#
_entry.id   AF-A0A520XH59-F1
#
_cell.length_a   1.000
_cell.length_b   1.000
_cell.length_c   1.000
_cell.angle_alpha   90.00
_cell.angle_beta   90.00
_cell.angle_gamma   90.00
#
_symmetry.space_group_name_H-M   'P 1'
#
loop_
_entity.id
_entity.type
_entity.pdbx_description
1 polymer ?
#
loop_
_entity_poly.entity_id
_entity_poly.type
_entity_poly.pdbx_seq_one_letter_code
_entity_poly.pdbx_strand_id
1 'polypeptide(L)'
;MIDVAKHELKTILDILNKHVNECEVRAFGSRVTWTNKDSSDLDLVVVCDKKLERGRIGKLREAFEESSLPFTVDVMDWHGITEEFQKNIEKSYYVLKKAYEKTNNVWQYYKVSDFADVMSGGTPKTEIPEYWNGNIPWITPKDLSNYNAREISRGERNISLEGLKNSSARLLPPRTVLLTSRAPVGYLAIAKNELTTNQGFKNLIVKNGFSPEFIYYLLLNNVDYLKLQASGSTFQELTASTLRNLEFLLPEYAIQEEIAIILGNIDDKIELLREQNKTLEAIAQAIYKRWFVDFEFPIEDETSNSIFEKMIINLQQIQTLSALRDSLLPKLMSGKIRVPAKNEAETTLSDGARHSSLTEEGTKSENPQTEGE
;
A
#
# COMPACT_ATOMS: atom_id res chain seq x y z
N MET A 1 29.88 1.87 9.94
CA MET A 1 29.21 2.94 10.70
C MET A 1 29.98 4.21 10.39
N ILE A 2 29.30 5.27 9.96
CA ILE A 2 29.93 6.52 9.47
C ILE A 2 29.60 7.66 10.44
N ASP A 3 30.53 8.59 10.64
CA ASP A 3 30.34 9.76 11.49
C ASP A 3 29.62 10.91 10.75
N VAL A 4 28.30 10.72 10.60
CA VAL A 4 27.34 11.67 10.00
C VAL A 4 26.01 11.58 10.75
N ALA A 5 25.41 12.70 11.14
CA ALA A 5 24.14 12.71 11.85
C ALA A 5 23.01 12.22 10.94
N LYS A 6 21.95 11.63 11.54
CA LYS A 6 20.84 11.04 10.75
C LYS A 6 20.15 12.03 9.81
N HIS A 7 19.99 13.29 10.21
CA HIS A 7 19.34 14.32 9.39
C HIS A 7 20.24 14.78 8.23
N GLU A 8 21.55 14.89 8.45
CA GLU A 8 22.55 15.17 7.41
C GLU A 8 22.62 14.04 6.39
N LEU A 9 22.60 12.80 6.89
CA LEU A 9 22.57 11.60 6.05
C LEU A 9 21.34 11.60 5.13
N LYS A 10 20.19 12.06 5.61
CA LYS A 10 18.98 12.21 4.80
C LYS A 10 19.18 13.22 3.67
N THR A 11 19.69 14.41 3.97
CA THR A 11 20.02 15.43 2.96
C THR A 11 20.99 14.89 1.92
N ILE A 12 22.01 14.14 2.36
CA ILE A 12 22.99 13.50 1.46
C ILE A 12 22.31 12.49 0.55
N LEU A 13 21.47 11.61 1.09
CA LEU A 13 20.76 10.60 0.30
C LEU A 13 19.78 11.22 -0.70
N ASP A 14 19.08 12.29 -0.34
CA ASP A 14 18.15 13.01 -1.23
C ASP A 14 18.88 13.59 -2.45
N ILE A 15 20.04 14.23 -2.22
CA ILE A 15 20.90 14.76 -3.29
C ILE A 15 21.43 13.63 -4.17
N LEU A 16 21.94 12.55 -3.58
CA LEU A 16 22.46 11.40 -4.34
C LEU A 16 21.37 10.72 -5.16
N ASN A 17 20.15 10.59 -4.64
CA ASN A 17 19.02 10.00 -5.35
C ASN A 17 18.54 10.88 -6.52
N LYS A 18 18.62 12.20 -6.40
CA LYS A 18 18.25 13.11 -7.50
C LYS A 18 19.25 13.06 -8.66
N HIS A 19 20.53 12.82 -8.38
CA HIS A 19 21.60 12.99 -9.37
C HIS A 19 22.27 11.69 -9.82
N VAL A 20 22.33 10.64 -9.01
CA VAL A 20 23.06 9.36 -9.26
C VAL A 20 22.30 8.15 -8.68
N ASN A 21 20.99 8.08 -8.89
CA ASN A 21 20.14 6.99 -8.36
C ASN A 21 20.55 5.59 -8.83
N GLU A 22 21.11 5.45 -10.03
CA GLU A 22 21.50 4.18 -10.61
C GLU A 22 22.88 3.67 -10.13
N CYS A 23 23.62 4.49 -9.39
CA CYS A 23 25.00 4.17 -8.99
C CYS A 23 25.11 3.82 -7.51
N GLU A 24 26.07 2.97 -7.18
CA GLU A 24 26.47 2.76 -5.79
C GLU A 24 27.32 3.96 -5.33
N VAL A 25 27.12 4.42 -4.11
CA VAL A 25 27.89 5.50 -3.50
C VAL A 25 28.51 4.98 -2.23
N ARG A 26 29.84 5.01 -2.20
CA ARG A 26 30.65 4.58 -1.07
C ARG A 26 31.26 5.83 -0.43
N ALA A 27 31.10 5.96 0.88
CA ALA A 27 31.91 6.87 1.67
C ALA A 27 33.25 6.21 1.99
N PHE A 28 34.31 6.99 2.04
CA PHE A 28 35.63 6.57 2.50
C PHE A 28 36.29 7.69 3.31
N GLY A 29 37.54 7.48 3.75
CA GLY A 29 38.29 8.53 4.44
C GLY A 29 37.95 8.70 5.92
N SER A 30 38.26 9.88 6.45
CA SER A 30 38.39 10.13 7.90
C SER A 30 37.09 9.92 8.69
N ARG A 31 35.93 10.24 8.10
CA ARG A 31 34.59 10.04 8.69
C ARG A 31 34.12 8.58 8.68
N VAL A 32 34.76 7.72 7.89
CA VAL A 32 34.51 6.26 7.90
C VAL A 32 35.44 5.56 8.90
N THR A 33 36.67 6.04 9.03
CA THR A 33 37.67 5.48 9.97
C THR A 33 37.59 6.06 11.39
N TRP A 34 36.64 6.97 11.66
CA TRP A 34 36.45 7.62 12.96
C TRP A 34 37.68 8.40 13.46
N THR A 35 38.47 8.94 12.52
CA THR A 35 39.65 9.76 12.80
C THR A 35 39.46 11.22 12.39
N ASN A 36 38.21 11.62 12.14
CA ASN A 36 37.84 12.94 11.65
C ASN A 36 37.83 14.00 12.75
N LYS A 37 37.86 15.26 12.32
CA LYS A 37 37.60 16.45 13.15
C LYS A 37 36.25 17.04 12.72
N ASP A 38 35.71 17.96 13.50
CA ASP A 38 34.42 18.61 13.20
C ASP A 38 34.39 19.26 11.79
N SER A 39 35.54 19.73 11.31
CA SER A 39 35.72 20.36 9.98
C SER A 39 36.12 19.38 8.86
N SER A 40 36.13 18.07 9.10
CA SER A 40 36.53 17.11 8.06
C SER A 40 35.51 17.05 6.93
N ASP A 41 35.99 16.88 5.72
CA ASP A 41 35.21 16.57 4.54
C ASP A 41 34.56 15.17 4.63
N LEU A 42 33.50 14.98 3.85
CA LEU A 42 32.92 13.67 3.56
C LEU A 42 33.33 13.24 2.16
N ASP A 43 34.24 12.27 2.07
CA ASP A 43 34.70 11.71 0.80
C ASP A 43 33.73 10.65 0.28
N LEU A 44 33.15 10.90 -0.90
CA LEU A 44 32.24 10.01 -1.60
C LEU A 44 32.83 9.58 -2.94
N VAL A 45 32.75 8.28 -3.22
CA VAL A 45 33.00 7.75 -4.55
C VAL A 45 31.74 7.13 -5.14
N VAL A 46 31.42 7.53 -6.36
CA VAL A 46 30.27 7.03 -7.12
C VAL A 46 30.74 5.92 -8.04
N VAL A 47 30.22 4.72 -7.81
CA VAL A 47 30.52 3.48 -8.54
C VAL A 47 29.33 3.18 -9.45
N CYS A 48 29.43 3.56 -10.72
CA CYS A 48 28.47 3.25 -11.78
C CYS A 48 29.05 2.21 -12.77
N ASP A 49 28.23 1.58 -13.61
CA ASP A 49 28.71 0.66 -14.67
C ASP A 49 29.63 1.32 -15.71
N LYS A 50 29.51 2.64 -15.88
CA LYS A 50 30.27 3.44 -16.84
C LYS A 50 30.70 4.75 -16.20
N LYS A 51 31.76 5.33 -16.76
CA LYS A 51 32.24 6.67 -16.40
C LYS A 51 31.12 7.71 -16.51
N LEU A 52 30.97 8.53 -15.48
CA LEU A 52 29.98 9.59 -15.42
C LEU A 52 30.36 10.74 -16.37
N GLU A 53 29.34 11.35 -16.98
CA GLU A 53 29.55 12.56 -17.76
C GLU A 53 30.03 13.71 -16.87
N ARG A 54 31.02 14.49 -17.35
CA ARG A 54 31.63 15.58 -16.57
C ARG A 54 30.61 16.58 -16.00
N GLY A 55 29.58 16.92 -16.78
CA GLY A 55 28.52 17.84 -16.34
C GLY A 55 27.65 17.28 -15.20
N ARG A 56 27.59 15.96 -15.04
CA ARG A 56 26.77 15.31 -14.01
C ARG A 56 27.44 15.34 -12.64
N ILE A 57 28.75 15.09 -12.59
CA ILE A 57 29.55 15.26 -11.36
C ILE A 57 29.54 16.73 -10.93
N GLY A 58 29.66 17.67 -11.89
CA GLY A 58 29.58 19.11 -11.61
C GLY A 58 28.28 19.50 -10.90
N LYS A 59 27.13 19.10 -11.47
CA LYS A 59 25.81 19.33 -10.85
C LYS A 59 25.64 18.69 -9.47
N LEU A 60 26.26 17.52 -9.26
CA LEU A 60 26.21 16.85 -7.97
C LEU A 60 27.01 17.61 -6.91
N ARG A 61 28.18 18.14 -7.26
CA ARG A 61 28.98 19.00 -6.38
C ARG A 61 28.26 20.30 -6.05
N GLU A 62 27.71 20.97 -7.06
CA GLU A 62 26.90 22.18 -6.89
C GLU A 62 25.72 21.95 -5.93
N ALA A 63 25.00 20.83 -6.08
CA ALA A 63 23.89 20.49 -5.17
C ALA A 63 24.33 20.23 -3.71
N PHE A 64 25.54 19.72 -3.49
CA PHE A 64 26.10 19.59 -2.14
C PHE A 64 26.59 20.93 -1.59
N GLU A 65 27.17 21.80 -2.42
CA GLU A 65 27.59 23.16 -2.03
C GLU A 65 26.39 24.04 -1.64
N GLU A 66 25.26 23.90 -2.32
CA GLU A 66 24.00 24.59 -2.00
C GLU A 66 23.25 23.99 -0.79
N SER A 67 23.71 22.85 -0.27
CA SER A 67 23.02 22.15 0.82
C SER A 67 23.30 22.78 2.19
N SER A 68 22.41 22.53 3.16
CA SER A 68 22.57 23.01 4.54
C SER A 68 23.51 22.15 5.40
N LEU A 69 24.42 21.39 4.78
CA LEU A 69 25.34 20.52 5.50
C LEU A 69 26.45 21.34 6.20
N PRO A 70 26.83 20.99 7.44
CA PRO A 70 27.85 21.74 8.19
C PRO A 70 29.30 21.43 7.75
N PHE A 71 29.49 20.57 6.74
CA PHE A 71 30.77 20.15 6.20
C PHE A 71 30.71 20.01 4.68
N THR A 72 31.87 20.05 4.03
CA THR A 72 32.00 19.85 2.59
C THR A 72 31.90 18.38 2.21
N VAL A 73 31.33 18.11 1.04
CA VAL A 73 31.21 16.75 0.48
C VAL A 73 32.01 16.68 -0.81
N ASP A 74 33.08 15.88 -0.80
CA ASP A 74 33.92 15.67 -1.97
C ASP A 74 33.46 14.44 -2.74
N VAL A 75 33.09 14.63 -4.00
CA VAL A 75 32.54 13.56 -4.83
C VAL A 75 33.48 13.22 -5.99
N MET A 76 33.82 11.94 -6.10
CA MET A 76 34.65 11.37 -7.17
C MET A 76 33.89 10.29 -7.95
N ASP A 77 34.23 10.11 -9.23
CA ASP A 77 33.78 8.97 -10.04
C ASP A 77 34.79 7.84 -9.95
N TRP A 78 34.31 6.62 -9.68
CA TRP A 78 35.12 5.40 -9.60
C TRP A 78 35.98 5.17 -10.85
N HIS A 79 35.46 5.48 -12.03
CA HIS A 79 36.18 5.35 -13.31
C HIS A 79 37.15 6.50 -13.58
N GLY A 80 37.14 7.54 -12.74
CA GLY A 80 38.03 8.70 -12.81
C GLY A 80 39.28 8.58 -11.95
N ILE A 81 39.36 7.60 -11.05
CA ILE A 81 40.45 7.41 -10.09
C ILE A 81 41.39 6.26 -10.51
N THR A 82 42.63 6.28 -10.00
CA THR A 82 43.64 5.26 -10.33
C THR A 82 43.35 3.92 -9.64
N GLU A 83 43.82 2.81 -10.22
CA GLU A 83 43.64 1.46 -9.64
C GLU A 83 44.27 1.32 -8.24
N GLU A 84 45.39 2.00 -8.00
CA GLU A 84 46.01 2.04 -6.67
C GLU A 84 45.12 2.74 -5.64
N PHE A 85 44.44 3.81 -6.05
CA PHE A 85 43.50 4.52 -5.19
C PHE A 85 42.21 3.72 -4.96
N GLN A 86 41.69 3.04 -5.98
CA GLN A 86 40.57 2.10 -5.86
C GLN A 86 40.88 1.01 -4.81
N LYS A 87 42.04 0.37 -4.90
CA LYS A 87 42.50 -0.63 -3.92
C LYS A 87 42.59 -0.07 -2.49
N ASN A 88 42.94 1.20 -2.35
CA ASN A 88 42.99 1.84 -1.03
C ASN A 88 41.58 2.08 -0.46
N ILE A 89 40.62 2.51 -1.28
CA ILE A 89 39.22 2.65 -0.86
C ILE A 89 38.63 1.29 -0.49
N GLU A 90 38.91 0.23 -1.25
CA GLU A 90 38.41 -1.12 -0.98
C GLU A 90 38.85 -1.68 0.38
N LYS A 91 39.96 -1.20 0.96
CA LYS A 91 40.41 -1.60 2.30
C LYS A 91 39.46 -1.12 3.40
N SER A 92 38.81 0.03 3.22
CA SER A 92 37.92 0.62 4.23
C SER A 92 36.96 1.63 3.59
N TYR A 93 35.72 1.21 3.40
CA TYR A 93 34.63 2.07 2.93
C TYR A 93 33.32 1.73 3.65
N TYR A 94 32.36 2.66 3.56
CA TYR A 94 30.99 2.46 4.00
C TYR A 94 30.05 2.68 2.82
N VAL A 95 29.19 1.70 2.52
CA VAL A 95 28.17 1.86 1.46
C VAL A 95 27.07 2.78 1.99
N LEU A 96 27.03 4.02 1.51
CA LEU A 96 25.95 4.96 1.83
C LEU A 96 24.68 4.64 1.05
N LYS A 97 24.85 4.26 -0.21
CA LYS A 97 23.77 3.97 -1.14
C LYS A 97 24.21 2.84 -2.04
N LYS A 98 23.49 1.71 -2.05
CA LYS A 98 23.71 0.69 -3.08
C LYS A 98 23.26 1.21 -4.44
N ALA A 99 23.85 0.70 -5.53
CA ALA A 99 23.30 0.93 -6.85
C ALA A 99 21.84 0.49 -6.80
N TYR A 100 20.92 1.37 -7.22
CA TYR A 100 19.57 0.90 -7.51
C TYR A 100 19.77 -0.07 -8.67
N GLU A 101 19.71 -1.37 -8.38
CA GLU A 101 19.64 -2.37 -9.43
C GLU A 101 18.52 -1.91 -10.32
N LYS A 102 18.89 -1.52 -11.53
CA LYS A 102 17.94 -1.33 -12.62
C LYS A 102 17.44 -2.74 -12.89
N THR A 103 16.52 -3.24 -12.06
CA THR A 103 15.58 -4.24 -12.51
C THR A 103 15.04 -3.59 -13.77
N ASN A 104 15.39 -4.17 -14.92
CA ASN A 104 14.66 -3.83 -16.11
C ASN A 104 13.21 -4.07 -15.68
N ASN A 105 12.42 -3.01 -15.54
CA ASN A 105 10.98 -3.08 -15.37
C ASN A 105 10.43 -3.71 -16.66
N VAL A 106 10.70 -5.00 -16.88
CA VAL A 106 10.20 -5.75 -18.01
C VAL A 106 8.80 -6.13 -17.61
N TRP A 107 7.93 -5.17 -17.81
CA TRP A 107 6.53 -5.42 -17.91
C TRP A 107 6.32 -6.35 -19.10
N GLN A 108 5.76 -7.53 -18.85
CA GLN A 108 5.54 -8.55 -19.88
C GLN A 108 4.04 -8.83 -20.00
N TYR A 109 3.63 -9.20 -21.20
CA TYR A 109 2.27 -9.63 -21.44
C TYR A 109 2.09 -11.07 -20.95
N TYR A 110 1.07 -11.26 -20.12
CA TYR A 110 0.60 -12.57 -19.68
C TYR A 110 -0.87 -12.70 -20.00
N LYS A 111 -1.27 -13.89 -20.45
CA LYS A 111 -2.69 -14.25 -20.46
C LYS A 111 -3.15 -14.51 -19.05
N VAL A 112 -4.43 -14.30 -18.77
CA VAL A 112 -5.02 -14.67 -17.46
C VAL A 112 -4.75 -16.14 -17.13
N SER A 113 -4.79 -17.02 -18.13
CA SER A 113 -4.47 -18.44 -17.94
C SER A 113 -3.01 -18.72 -17.54
N ASP A 114 -2.08 -17.79 -17.78
CA ASP A 114 -0.68 -17.93 -17.39
C ASP A 114 -0.51 -17.69 -15.88
N PHE A 115 -1.26 -16.75 -15.30
CA PHE A 115 -1.12 -16.35 -13.88
C PHE A 115 -2.27 -16.79 -12.96
N ALA A 116 -3.39 -17.28 -13.48
CA ALA A 116 -4.50 -17.72 -12.66
C ALA A 116 -5.32 -18.87 -13.27
N ASP A 117 -5.79 -19.77 -12.40
CA ASP A 117 -6.77 -20.77 -12.75
C ASP A 117 -8.19 -20.20 -12.59
N VAL A 118 -8.87 -20.02 -13.73
CA VAL A 118 -10.23 -19.46 -13.77
C VAL A 118 -11.27 -20.56 -13.49
N MET A 119 -11.95 -20.44 -12.36
CA MET A 119 -12.99 -21.36 -11.88
C MET A 119 -14.37 -20.70 -11.87
N SER A 120 -15.41 -21.41 -12.29
CA SER A 120 -16.79 -20.93 -12.12
C SER A 120 -17.36 -21.41 -10.79
N GLY A 121 -18.27 -20.63 -10.21
CA GLY A 121 -19.06 -21.05 -9.06
C GLY A 121 -20.25 -21.94 -9.45
N GLY A 122 -21.07 -22.30 -8.46
CA GLY A 122 -22.24 -23.14 -8.64
C GLY A 122 -23.34 -22.86 -7.64
N THR A 123 -24.56 -23.24 -8.00
CA THR A 123 -25.75 -23.10 -7.14
C THR A 123 -26.30 -24.48 -6.83
N PRO A 124 -26.34 -24.91 -5.55
CA PRO A 124 -27.12 -26.08 -5.15
C PRO A 124 -28.59 -25.90 -5.48
N LYS A 125 -29.33 -26.99 -5.70
CA LYS A 125 -30.77 -26.92 -5.96
C LYS A 125 -31.48 -26.19 -4.81
N THR A 126 -32.22 -25.14 -5.15
CA THR A 126 -32.93 -24.29 -4.20
C THR A 126 -34.07 -25.00 -3.50
N GLU A 127 -34.60 -26.04 -4.13
CA GLU A 127 -35.77 -26.81 -3.67
C GLU A 127 -35.40 -27.86 -2.60
N ILE A 128 -34.11 -28.07 -2.33
CA ILE A 128 -33.61 -29.06 -1.37
C ILE A 128 -33.08 -28.30 -0.14
N PRO A 129 -33.87 -28.16 0.94
CA PRO A 129 -33.49 -27.38 2.11
C PRO A 129 -32.20 -27.86 2.78
N GLU A 130 -31.90 -29.15 2.71
CA GLU A 130 -30.71 -29.79 3.27
C GLU A 130 -29.41 -29.25 2.66
N TYR A 131 -29.46 -28.64 1.48
CA TYR A 131 -28.29 -28.05 0.81
C TYR A 131 -27.94 -26.66 1.34
N TRP A 132 -28.80 -26.07 2.17
CA TRP A 132 -28.69 -24.68 2.63
C TRP A 132 -28.51 -24.61 4.15
N ASN A 133 -28.27 -23.39 4.64
CA ASN A 133 -28.13 -23.09 6.08
C ASN A 133 -27.02 -23.88 6.79
N GLY A 134 -26.00 -24.31 6.03
CA GLY A 134 -24.78 -24.86 6.60
C GLY A 134 -23.78 -23.78 7.01
N ASN A 135 -22.53 -24.19 7.17
CA ASN A 135 -21.44 -23.32 7.61
C ASN A 135 -20.52 -22.85 6.48
N ILE A 136 -20.75 -23.28 5.23
CA ILE A 136 -19.89 -22.94 4.10
C ILE A 136 -20.41 -21.65 3.47
N PRO A 137 -19.65 -20.54 3.47
CA PRO A 137 -20.10 -19.29 2.91
C PRO A 137 -20.37 -19.40 1.41
N TRP A 138 -21.46 -18.80 0.93
CA TRP A 138 -21.85 -18.84 -0.48
C TRP A 138 -22.17 -17.44 -1.00
N ILE A 139 -21.28 -16.92 -1.83
CA ILE A 139 -21.30 -15.53 -2.30
C ILE A 139 -22.00 -15.41 -3.65
N THR A 140 -22.81 -14.37 -3.77
CA THR A 140 -23.55 -13.98 -4.97
C THR A 140 -23.17 -12.56 -5.42
N PRO A 141 -23.43 -12.16 -6.67
CA PRO A 141 -23.19 -10.78 -7.11
C PRO A 141 -23.96 -9.73 -6.29
N LYS A 142 -25.11 -10.12 -5.71
CA LYS A 142 -25.91 -9.26 -4.81
C LYS A 142 -25.14 -8.94 -3.53
N ASP A 143 -24.36 -9.89 -3.02
CA ASP A 143 -23.54 -9.66 -1.82
C ASP A 143 -22.46 -8.60 -2.09
N LEU A 144 -22.03 -8.44 -3.35
CA LEU A 144 -21.03 -7.45 -3.76
C LEU A 144 -21.60 -6.12 -4.23
N SER A 145 -22.91 -6.00 -4.48
CA SER A 145 -23.48 -4.79 -5.09
C SER A 145 -23.40 -3.54 -4.20
N ASN A 146 -23.40 -3.73 -2.88
CA ASN A 146 -23.22 -2.67 -1.89
C ASN A 146 -22.03 -2.94 -0.97
N TYR A 147 -21.10 -3.79 -1.42
CA TYR A 147 -19.93 -4.17 -0.64
C TYR A 147 -18.78 -3.23 -0.93
N ASN A 148 -18.31 -2.58 0.12
CA ASN A 148 -17.32 -1.52 -0.01
C ASN A 148 -15.92 -1.96 0.43
N ALA A 149 -15.76 -3.17 0.98
CA ALA A 149 -14.48 -3.70 1.44
C ALA A 149 -13.81 -4.52 0.33
N ARG A 150 -12.47 -4.54 0.36
CA ARG A 150 -11.62 -5.29 -0.57
C ARG A 150 -11.78 -6.80 -0.39
N GLU A 151 -11.93 -7.26 0.84
CA GLU A 151 -12.00 -8.68 1.19
C GLU A 151 -13.39 -9.08 1.67
N ILE A 152 -13.89 -10.24 1.24
CA ILE A 152 -15.17 -10.80 1.68
C ILE A 152 -14.97 -12.15 2.37
N SER A 153 -15.63 -12.33 3.51
CA SER A 153 -15.59 -13.58 4.29
C SER A 153 -16.90 -14.37 4.24
N ARG A 154 -18.02 -13.66 4.08
CA ARG A 154 -19.36 -14.24 4.15
C ARG A 154 -20.37 -13.38 3.39
N GLY A 155 -21.32 -14.04 2.74
CA GLY A 155 -22.49 -13.42 2.10
C GLY A 155 -23.76 -13.58 2.92
N GLU A 156 -24.91 -13.29 2.33
CA GLU A 156 -26.23 -13.41 2.96
C GLU A 156 -26.59 -14.88 3.26
N ARG A 157 -26.11 -15.82 2.45
CA ARG A 157 -26.47 -17.25 2.54
C ARG A 157 -25.23 -18.14 2.67
N ASN A 158 -25.48 -19.32 3.24
CA ASN A 158 -24.50 -20.40 3.33
C ASN A 158 -25.08 -21.69 2.75
N ILE A 159 -24.19 -22.58 2.32
CA ILE A 159 -24.53 -23.92 1.87
C ILE A 159 -24.03 -24.97 2.87
N SER A 160 -24.66 -26.14 2.86
CA SER A 160 -24.22 -27.29 3.64
C SER A 160 -23.13 -28.08 2.90
N LEU A 161 -22.47 -28.99 3.62
CA LEU A 161 -21.53 -29.93 3.00
C LEU A 161 -22.22 -30.79 1.93
N GLU A 162 -23.48 -31.14 2.15
CA GLU A 162 -24.27 -31.91 1.19
C GLU A 162 -24.59 -31.07 -0.07
N GLY A 163 -24.91 -29.80 0.11
CA GLY A 163 -25.10 -28.85 -0.99
C GLY A 163 -23.83 -28.64 -1.82
N LEU A 164 -22.65 -28.60 -1.17
CA LEU A 164 -21.38 -28.53 -1.87
C LEU A 164 -21.09 -29.80 -2.68
N LYS A 165 -21.29 -30.99 -2.09
CA LYS A 165 -21.05 -32.29 -2.76
C LYS A 165 -21.98 -32.53 -3.95
N ASN A 166 -23.24 -32.11 -3.85
CA ASN A 166 -24.27 -32.36 -4.86
C ASN A 166 -24.52 -31.18 -5.81
N SER A 167 -23.56 -30.27 -5.95
CA SER A 167 -23.64 -29.15 -6.89
C SER A 167 -22.34 -28.91 -7.64
N SER A 168 -22.39 -27.99 -8.60
CA SER A 168 -21.19 -27.50 -9.28
C SER A 168 -20.39 -26.48 -8.46
N ALA A 169 -20.84 -26.16 -7.24
CA ALA A 169 -20.09 -25.28 -6.35
C ALA A 169 -18.72 -25.90 -6.05
N ARG A 170 -17.73 -25.03 -5.86
CA ARG A 170 -16.36 -25.40 -5.54
C ARG A 170 -15.91 -24.56 -4.36
N LEU A 171 -15.27 -25.22 -3.40
CA LEU A 171 -14.62 -24.54 -2.29
C LEU A 171 -13.36 -23.87 -2.83
N LEU A 172 -13.29 -22.55 -2.66
CA LEU A 172 -12.19 -21.71 -3.11
C LEU A 172 -11.27 -21.44 -1.91
N PRO A 173 -9.94 -21.49 -2.10
CA PRO A 173 -9.01 -21.15 -1.03
C PRO A 173 -9.08 -19.65 -0.70
N PRO A 174 -8.60 -19.24 0.50
CA PRO A 174 -8.38 -17.83 0.81
C PRO A 174 -7.47 -17.17 -0.23
N ARG A 175 -7.56 -15.84 -0.36
CA ARG A 175 -6.86 -15.01 -1.35
C ARG A 175 -7.23 -15.29 -2.81
N THR A 176 -8.30 -16.04 -3.06
CA THR A 176 -8.89 -16.14 -4.42
C THR A 176 -9.50 -14.79 -4.81
N VAL A 177 -9.19 -14.30 -6.02
CA VAL A 177 -9.82 -13.08 -6.57
C VAL A 177 -11.18 -13.44 -7.16
N LEU A 178 -12.24 -12.81 -6.67
CA LEU A 178 -13.63 -13.07 -7.05
C LEU A 178 -14.08 -11.99 -8.02
N LEU A 179 -14.38 -12.35 -9.27
CA LEU A 179 -14.89 -11.42 -10.29
C LEU A 179 -16.31 -11.79 -10.69
N THR A 180 -17.26 -10.84 -10.59
CA THR A 180 -18.60 -11.05 -11.14
C THR A 180 -18.55 -10.97 -12.67
N SER A 181 -19.07 -12.02 -13.29
CA SER A 181 -19.16 -12.19 -14.74
C SER A 181 -20.55 -11.91 -15.30
N ARG A 182 -21.56 -11.71 -14.44
CA ARG A 182 -22.95 -11.38 -14.80
C ARG A 182 -23.62 -10.52 -13.74
N ALA A 183 -24.44 -9.57 -14.21
CA ALA A 183 -25.44 -8.81 -13.44
C ALA A 183 -24.98 -8.23 -12.08
N PRO A 184 -24.16 -7.16 -12.06
CA PRO A 184 -23.38 -6.58 -13.16
C PRO A 184 -21.99 -7.23 -13.27
N VAL A 185 -21.37 -7.10 -14.44
CA VAL A 185 -19.98 -7.50 -14.65
C VAL A 185 -19.05 -6.49 -13.99
N GLY A 186 -18.04 -6.98 -13.25
CA GLY A 186 -16.94 -6.16 -12.78
C GLY A 186 -16.90 -5.84 -11.29
N TYR A 187 -17.78 -6.40 -10.46
CA TYR A 187 -17.54 -6.39 -9.02
C TYR A 187 -16.40 -7.34 -8.68
N LEU A 188 -15.51 -6.86 -7.81
CA LEU A 188 -14.29 -7.53 -7.41
C LEU A 188 -14.18 -7.58 -5.89
N ALA A 189 -13.75 -8.72 -5.38
CA ALA A 189 -13.36 -8.90 -3.97
C ALA A 189 -12.28 -9.98 -3.87
N ILE A 190 -11.61 -10.03 -2.73
CA ILE A 190 -10.67 -11.10 -2.38
C ILE A 190 -11.31 -11.99 -1.31
N ALA A 191 -11.23 -13.31 -1.47
CA ALA A 191 -11.72 -14.24 -0.47
C ALA A 191 -10.88 -14.18 0.82
N LYS A 192 -11.46 -13.75 1.94
CA LYS A 192 -10.78 -13.66 3.24
C LYS A 192 -10.54 -15.04 3.89
N ASN A 193 -11.42 -15.98 3.60
CA ASN A 193 -11.39 -17.37 4.07
C ASN A 193 -11.87 -18.30 2.96
N GLU A 194 -11.84 -19.60 3.23
CA GLU A 194 -12.45 -20.58 2.33
C GLU A 194 -13.95 -20.27 2.17
N LEU A 195 -14.38 -20.16 0.91
CA LEU A 195 -15.76 -19.83 0.57
C LEU A 195 -16.15 -20.42 -0.78
N THR A 196 -17.42 -20.34 -1.12
CA THR A 196 -17.97 -20.77 -2.41
C THR A 196 -18.67 -19.59 -3.07
N THR A 197 -18.84 -19.65 -4.39
CA THR A 197 -19.57 -18.62 -5.14
C THR A 197 -20.61 -19.24 -6.06
N ASN A 198 -21.59 -18.45 -6.50
CA ASN A 198 -22.56 -18.89 -7.49
C ASN A 198 -22.00 -18.81 -8.95
N GLN A 199 -22.79 -19.25 -9.93
CA GLN A 199 -22.41 -19.21 -11.36
C GLN A 199 -22.26 -17.80 -11.95
N GLY A 200 -22.58 -16.75 -11.18
CA GLY A 200 -22.37 -15.36 -11.55
C GLY A 200 -20.90 -14.97 -11.51
N PHE A 201 -20.04 -15.78 -10.89
CA PHE A 201 -18.62 -15.49 -10.74
C PHE A 201 -17.73 -16.23 -11.74
N LYS A 202 -16.59 -15.61 -12.02
CA LYS A 202 -15.38 -16.26 -12.52
C LYS A 202 -14.29 -15.96 -11.50
N ASN A 203 -13.96 -16.95 -10.69
CA ASN A 203 -12.98 -16.84 -9.62
C ASN A 203 -11.58 -17.12 -10.18
N LEU A 204 -10.59 -16.35 -9.78
CA LEU A 204 -9.21 -16.49 -10.21
C LEU A 204 -8.37 -16.97 -9.02
N ILE A 205 -7.98 -18.25 -9.05
CA ILE A 205 -7.00 -18.80 -8.13
C ILE A 205 -5.62 -18.47 -8.69
N VAL A 206 -4.95 -17.48 -8.08
CA VAL A 206 -3.69 -16.95 -8.59
C VAL A 206 -2.55 -17.93 -8.32
N LYS A 207 -1.72 -18.14 -9.34
CA LYS A 207 -0.60 -19.08 -9.32
C LYS A 207 0.62 -18.48 -8.62
N ASN A 208 1.53 -19.34 -8.21
CA ASN A 208 2.79 -18.92 -7.60
C ASN A 208 3.58 -17.99 -8.54
N GLY A 209 4.23 -16.97 -7.97
CA GLY A 209 4.94 -15.93 -8.73
C GLY A 209 4.07 -14.74 -9.14
N PHE A 210 2.80 -14.73 -8.74
CA PHE A 210 1.88 -13.61 -8.95
C PHE A 210 1.18 -13.24 -7.65
N SER A 211 0.94 -11.95 -7.45
CA SER A 211 0.30 -11.41 -6.24
C SER A 211 -1.22 -11.31 -6.42
N PRO A 212 -2.05 -12.03 -5.64
CA PRO A 212 -3.51 -11.93 -5.72
C PRO A 212 -4.04 -10.51 -5.53
N GLU A 213 -3.46 -9.76 -4.60
CA GLU A 213 -3.82 -8.39 -4.29
C GLU A 213 -3.47 -7.46 -5.47
N PHE A 214 -2.32 -7.66 -6.10
CA PHE A 214 -1.99 -6.97 -7.35
C PHE A 214 -2.98 -7.30 -8.47
N ILE A 215 -3.32 -8.58 -8.66
CA ILE A 215 -4.30 -9.01 -9.68
C ILE A 215 -5.68 -8.40 -9.41
N TYR A 216 -6.10 -8.30 -8.16
CA TYR A 216 -7.32 -7.59 -7.78
C TYR A 216 -7.29 -6.13 -8.29
N TYR A 217 -6.23 -5.39 -8.01
CA TYR A 217 -6.09 -4.00 -8.47
C TYR A 217 -5.94 -3.88 -9.98
N LEU A 218 -5.24 -4.82 -10.62
CA LEU A 218 -5.11 -4.88 -12.07
C LEU A 218 -6.48 -5.03 -12.74
N LEU A 219 -7.30 -5.97 -12.26
CA LEU A 219 -8.65 -6.15 -12.78
C LEU A 219 -9.54 -4.96 -12.45
N LEU A 220 -9.40 -4.37 -11.25
CA LEU A 220 -10.15 -3.18 -10.83
C LEU A 220 -9.89 -2.00 -11.78
N ASN A 221 -8.63 -1.77 -12.13
CA ASN A 221 -8.24 -0.74 -13.09
C ASN A 221 -8.77 -1.01 -14.52
N ASN A 222 -9.06 -2.27 -14.85
CA ASN A 222 -9.48 -2.70 -16.18
C ASN A 222 -10.95 -3.16 -16.23
N VAL A 223 -11.78 -2.80 -15.24
CA VAL A 223 -13.19 -3.22 -15.17
C VAL A 223 -13.96 -2.86 -16.44
N ASP A 224 -13.75 -1.65 -16.99
CA ASP A 224 -14.47 -1.25 -18.20
C ASP A 224 -13.99 -2.01 -19.44
N TYR A 225 -12.71 -2.36 -19.51
CA TYR A 225 -12.21 -3.29 -20.53
C TYR A 225 -12.87 -4.68 -20.38
N LEU A 226 -12.96 -5.22 -19.16
CA LEU A 226 -13.63 -6.50 -18.91
C LEU A 226 -15.11 -6.48 -19.31
N LYS A 227 -15.83 -5.38 -19.04
CA LYS A 227 -17.22 -5.19 -19.47
C LYS A 227 -17.36 -5.19 -20.99
N LEU A 228 -16.43 -4.57 -21.72
CA LEU A 228 -16.43 -4.56 -23.18
C LEU A 228 -16.18 -5.96 -23.79
N GLN A 229 -15.46 -6.82 -23.08
CA GLN A 229 -15.23 -8.22 -23.50
C GLN A 229 -16.43 -9.13 -23.18
N ALA A 230 -17.39 -8.67 -22.37
CA ALA A 230 -18.59 -9.43 -22.08
C ALA A 230 -19.49 -9.50 -23.33
N SER A 231 -19.89 -10.72 -23.70
CA SER A 231 -20.67 -10.99 -24.90
C SER A 231 -22.14 -11.24 -24.56
N GLY A 232 -23.06 -10.94 -25.49
CA GLY A 232 -24.50 -11.23 -25.37
C GLY A 232 -25.39 -10.01 -25.56
N SER A 233 -26.45 -10.15 -26.37
CA SER A 233 -27.39 -9.07 -26.71
C SER A 233 -28.48 -8.85 -25.65
N THR A 234 -28.80 -9.86 -24.84
CA THR A 234 -29.84 -9.80 -23.78
C THR A 234 -29.24 -9.85 -22.37
N PHE A 235 -28.15 -10.61 -22.18
CA PHE A 235 -27.38 -10.63 -20.93
C PHE A 235 -25.90 -10.62 -21.27
N GLN A 236 -25.19 -9.57 -20.85
CA GLN A 236 -23.74 -9.51 -20.99
C GLN A 236 -23.09 -10.47 -19.99
N GLU A 237 -22.35 -11.46 -20.49
CA GLU A 237 -21.54 -12.38 -19.68
C GLU A 237 -20.08 -12.40 -20.14
N LEU A 238 -19.16 -12.30 -19.18
CA LEU A 238 -17.76 -12.58 -19.40
C LEU A 238 -17.52 -14.09 -19.25
N THR A 239 -17.37 -14.80 -20.37
CA THR A 239 -17.17 -16.25 -20.36
C THR A 239 -15.80 -16.62 -19.78
N ALA A 240 -15.67 -17.83 -19.23
CA ALA A 240 -14.39 -18.31 -18.70
C ALA A 240 -13.32 -18.43 -19.79
N SER A 241 -13.70 -18.80 -21.03
CA SER A 241 -12.77 -18.89 -22.15
C SER A 241 -12.29 -17.51 -22.60
N THR A 242 -13.19 -16.52 -22.66
CA THR A 242 -12.80 -15.14 -22.97
C THR A 242 -11.82 -14.63 -21.92
N LEU A 243 -12.18 -14.74 -20.63
CA LEU A 243 -11.35 -14.26 -19.53
C LEU A 243 -9.95 -14.89 -19.55
N ARG A 244 -9.84 -16.21 -19.72
CA ARG A 244 -8.54 -16.92 -19.77
C ARG A 244 -7.60 -16.44 -20.88
N ASN A 245 -8.13 -15.90 -21.97
CA ASN A 245 -7.37 -15.46 -23.13
C ASN A 245 -7.08 -13.95 -23.12
N LEU A 246 -7.64 -13.18 -22.17
CA LEU A 246 -7.29 -11.77 -22.05
C LEU A 246 -5.83 -11.62 -21.63
N GLU A 247 -5.16 -10.65 -22.22
CA GLU A 247 -3.76 -10.35 -21.98
C GLU A 247 -3.62 -9.08 -21.16
N PHE A 248 -2.78 -9.14 -20.14
CA PHE A 248 -2.46 -8.02 -19.28
C PHE A 248 -0.96 -7.85 -19.17
N LEU A 249 -0.55 -6.61 -18.93
CA LEU A 249 0.84 -6.27 -18.72
C LEU A 249 1.14 -6.36 -17.21
N LEU A 250 2.07 -7.24 -16.82
CA LEU A 250 2.43 -7.46 -15.42
C LEU A 250 3.95 -7.24 -15.23
N PRO A 251 4.38 -6.60 -14.12
CA PRO A 251 5.77 -6.52 -13.75
C PRO A 251 6.23 -7.80 -13.04
N GLU A 252 7.51 -7.87 -12.66
CA GLU A 252 8.02 -8.95 -11.82
C GLU A 252 7.34 -8.97 -10.44
N TYR A 253 7.29 -10.16 -9.82
CA TYR A 253 6.58 -10.41 -8.57
C TYR A 253 6.88 -9.39 -7.46
N ALA A 254 8.15 -9.00 -7.30
CA ALA A 254 8.56 -8.03 -6.27
C ALA A 254 7.84 -6.68 -6.42
N ILE A 255 7.68 -6.21 -7.66
CA ILE A 255 6.99 -4.94 -7.97
C ILE A 255 5.48 -5.10 -7.81
N GLN A 256 4.93 -6.27 -8.16
CA GLN A 256 3.51 -6.56 -7.93
C GLN A 256 3.16 -6.40 -6.45
N GLU A 257 3.96 -7.00 -5.56
CA GLU A 257 3.79 -6.90 -4.11
C GLU A 257 3.93 -5.47 -3.59
N GLU A 258 4.91 -4.71 -4.09
CA GLU A 258 5.09 -3.30 -3.71
C GLU A 258 3.88 -2.43 -4.09
N ILE A 259 3.38 -2.59 -5.32
CA ILE A 259 2.16 -1.89 -5.78
C ILE A 259 0.95 -2.30 -4.92
N ALA A 260 0.81 -3.60 -4.66
CA ALA A 260 -0.27 -4.14 -3.85
C ALA A 260 -0.24 -3.59 -2.41
N ILE A 261 0.94 -3.45 -1.80
CA ILE A 261 1.09 -2.89 -0.45
C ILE A 261 0.68 -1.41 -0.41
N ILE A 262 1.10 -0.61 -1.39
CA ILE A 262 0.76 0.83 -1.40
C ILE A 262 -0.75 1.04 -1.51
N LEU A 263 -1.38 0.41 -2.50
CA LEU A 263 -2.82 0.50 -2.70
C LEU A 263 -3.56 -0.14 -1.53
N GLY A 264 -3.02 -1.25 -1.03
CA GLY A 264 -3.53 -1.99 0.11
C GLY A 264 -3.65 -1.14 1.36
N ASN A 265 -2.58 -0.43 1.72
CA ASN A 265 -2.54 0.46 2.88
C ASN A 265 -3.58 1.59 2.80
N ILE A 266 -3.86 2.09 1.59
CA ILE A 266 -4.88 3.12 1.40
C ILE A 266 -6.27 2.54 1.64
N ASP A 267 -6.57 1.36 1.07
CA ASP A 267 -7.86 0.70 1.27
C ASP A 267 -8.05 0.25 2.73
N ASP A 268 -7.02 -0.26 3.39
CA ASP A 268 -7.06 -0.65 4.80
C ASP A 268 -7.43 0.55 5.69
N LYS A 269 -6.87 1.72 5.39
CA LYS A 269 -7.21 2.96 6.09
C LYS A 269 -8.65 3.40 5.82
N ILE A 270 -9.13 3.27 4.59
CA ILE A 270 -10.53 3.56 4.23
C ILE A 270 -11.48 2.63 4.98
N GLU A 271 -11.17 1.34 5.04
CA GLU A 271 -11.97 0.34 5.77
C GLU A 271 -12.04 0.67 7.26
N LEU A 272 -10.91 0.97 7.89
CA LEU A 272 -10.86 1.40 9.29
C LEU A 272 -11.74 2.63 9.57
N LEU A 273 -11.67 3.65 8.71
CA LEU A 273 -12.49 4.87 8.87
C LEU A 273 -13.99 4.58 8.73
N ARG A 274 -14.37 3.64 7.86
CA ARG A 274 -15.77 3.21 7.73
C ARG A 274 -16.26 2.45 8.96
N GLU A 275 -15.43 1.58 9.54
CA GLU A 275 -15.76 0.89 10.79
C GLU A 275 -15.90 1.85 11.97
N GLN A 276 -15.02 2.86 12.05
CA GLN A 276 -15.12 3.94 13.03
C GLN A 276 -16.45 4.70 12.87
N ASN A 277 -16.82 5.08 11.65
CA ASN A 277 -18.09 5.77 11.41
C ASN A 277 -19.31 4.93 11.75
N LYS A 278 -19.30 3.62 11.46
CA LYS A 278 -20.37 2.71 11.85
C LYS A 278 -20.51 2.63 13.38
N THR A 279 -19.38 2.64 14.10
CA THR A 279 -19.37 2.64 15.56
C THR A 279 -19.92 3.96 16.12
N LEU A 280 -19.49 5.10 15.57
CA LEU A 280 -19.98 6.43 15.95
C LEU A 280 -21.49 6.56 15.70
N GLU A 281 -21.99 6.04 14.58
CA GLU A 281 -23.42 6.02 14.28
C GLU A 281 -24.20 5.17 15.30
N ALA A 282 -23.70 4.00 15.67
CA ALA A 282 -24.33 3.17 16.69
C ALA A 282 -24.38 3.86 18.07
N ILE A 283 -23.32 4.58 18.44
CA ILE A 283 -23.28 5.39 19.65
C ILE A 283 -24.32 6.52 19.56
N ALA A 284 -24.38 7.24 18.43
CA ALA A 284 -25.36 8.31 18.22
C ALA A 284 -26.81 7.79 18.30
N GLN A 285 -27.09 6.62 17.72
CA GLN A 285 -28.40 5.96 17.82
C GLN A 285 -28.74 5.57 19.27
N ALA A 286 -27.76 5.07 20.04
CA ALA A 286 -27.95 4.75 21.45
C ALA A 286 -28.24 6.00 22.31
N ILE A 287 -27.51 7.10 22.06
CA ILE A 287 -27.76 8.40 22.70
C ILE A 287 -29.17 8.90 22.34
N TYR A 288 -29.54 8.86 21.06
CA TYR A 288 -30.87 9.26 20.61
C TYR A 288 -31.98 8.46 21.29
N LYS A 289 -31.83 7.13 21.35
CA LYS A 289 -32.77 6.26 22.06
C LYS A 289 -32.87 6.66 23.53
N ARG A 290 -31.75 6.84 24.20
CA ARG A 290 -31.71 7.22 25.61
C ARG A 290 -32.43 8.54 25.88
N TRP A 291 -32.21 9.56 25.04
CA TRP A 291 -32.78 10.89 25.23
C TRP A 291 -34.25 10.98 24.83
N PHE A 292 -34.64 10.37 23.71
CA PHE A 292 -35.93 10.61 23.07
C PHE A 292 -36.91 9.44 23.14
N VAL A 293 -36.43 8.24 23.54
CA VAL A 293 -37.28 7.07 23.76
C VAL A 293 -37.35 6.74 25.25
N ASP A 294 -36.20 6.71 25.92
CA ASP A 294 -36.10 6.37 27.33
C ASP A 294 -36.22 7.61 28.25
N PHE A 295 -36.25 8.82 27.67
CA PHE A 295 -36.37 10.12 28.36
C PHE A 295 -35.29 10.37 29.44
N GLU A 296 -34.12 9.79 29.27
CA GLU A 296 -32.95 10.02 30.10
C GLU A 296 -32.09 11.13 29.48
N PHE A 297 -32.40 12.37 29.83
CA PHE A 297 -31.73 13.55 29.28
C PHE A 297 -30.27 13.68 29.77
N PRO A 298 -29.38 14.22 28.94
CA PRO A 298 -27.97 14.41 29.30
C PRO A 298 -27.80 15.49 30.38
N ILE A 299 -26.69 15.40 31.13
CA ILE A 299 -26.26 16.47 32.04
C ILE A 299 -25.30 17.45 31.31
N GLU A 300 -24.65 17.03 30.21
CA GLU A 300 -23.70 17.85 29.41
C GLU A 300 -23.78 17.57 27.89
N ASP A 301 -23.74 18.65 27.09
CA ASP A 301 -23.98 18.69 25.63
C ASP A 301 -22.75 18.38 24.75
N GLU A 302 -21.53 18.37 25.32
CA GLU A 302 -20.27 18.36 24.55
C GLU A 302 -20.00 17.03 23.82
N THR A 303 -20.50 15.91 24.34
CA THR A 303 -20.19 14.57 23.81
C THR A 303 -20.88 14.29 22.47
N SER A 304 -22.08 14.81 22.24
CA SER A 304 -22.86 14.59 21.02
C SER A 304 -22.25 15.34 19.83
N ASN A 305 -21.89 16.61 20.00
CA ASN A 305 -21.29 17.43 18.95
C ASN A 305 -19.93 16.85 18.48
N SER A 306 -19.10 16.36 19.42
CA SER A 306 -17.82 15.72 19.08
C SER A 306 -17.96 14.46 18.23
N ILE A 307 -19.04 13.69 18.40
CA ILE A 307 -19.30 12.47 17.63
C ILE A 307 -19.59 12.82 16.16
N PHE A 308 -20.48 13.78 15.93
CA PHE A 308 -20.84 14.21 14.57
C PHE A 308 -19.65 14.84 13.83
N GLU A 309 -18.84 15.65 14.51
CA GLU A 309 -17.61 16.21 13.95
C GLU A 309 -16.64 15.11 13.49
N LYS A 310 -16.39 14.10 14.34
CA LYS A 310 -15.53 12.96 13.97
C LYS A 310 -16.07 12.18 12.78
N MET A 311 -17.39 11.97 12.70
CA MET A 311 -18.00 11.30 11.54
C MET A 311 -17.75 12.08 10.24
N ILE A 312 -17.91 13.41 10.28
CA ILE A 312 -17.67 14.28 9.12
C ILE A 312 -16.19 14.24 8.70
N ILE A 313 -15.26 14.34 9.66
CA ILE A 313 -13.81 14.26 9.39
C ILE A 313 -13.45 12.92 8.74
N ASN A 314 -13.97 11.83 9.27
CA ASN A 314 -13.73 10.50 8.70
C ASN A 314 -14.29 10.37 7.29
N LEU A 315 -15.47 10.92 7.01
CA LEU A 315 -16.04 10.94 5.65
C LEU A 315 -15.16 11.73 4.68
N GLN A 316 -14.63 12.88 5.09
CA GLN A 316 -13.70 13.67 4.28
C GLN A 316 -12.40 12.89 4.02
N GLN A 317 -11.83 12.24 5.04
CA GLN A 317 -10.62 11.41 4.87
C GLN A 317 -10.86 10.24 3.91
N ILE A 318 -12.01 9.55 4.01
CA ILE A 318 -12.38 8.49 3.07
C ILE A 318 -12.42 9.02 1.63
N GLN A 319 -13.00 10.20 1.41
CA GLN A 319 -13.04 10.83 0.08
C GLN A 319 -11.64 11.17 -0.44
N THR A 320 -10.78 11.77 0.39
CA THR A 320 -9.40 12.10 0.02
C THR A 320 -8.58 10.86 -0.31
N LEU A 321 -8.66 9.82 0.52
CA LEU A 321 -7.94 8.56 0.31
C LEU A 321 -8.44 7.81 -0.92
N SER A 322 -9.75 7.80 -1.16
CA SER A 322 -10.34 7.21 -2.38
C SER A 322 -9.84 7.93 -3.62
N ALA A 323 -9.85 9.27 -3.62
CA ALA A 323 -9.33 10.07 -4.73
C ALA A 323 -7.83 9.86 -4.97
N LEU A 324 -7.04 9.71 -3.89
CA LEU A 324 -5.62 9.38 -3.98
C LEU A 324 -5.40 8.01 -4.62
N ARG A 325 -6.10 6.97 -4.13
CA ARG A 325 -6.05 5.62 -4.69
C ARG A 325 -6.39 5.63 -6.17
N ASP A 326 -7.49 6.27 -6.54
CA ASP A 326 -7.98 6.29 -7.93
C ASP A 326 -7.04 7.08 -8.86
N SER A 327 -6.28 8.05 -8.33
CA SER A 327 -5.22 8.76 -9.08
C SER A 327 -3.93 7.94 -9.21
N LEU A 328 -3.58 7.16 -8.18
CA LEU A 328 -2.36 6.36 -8.14
C LEU A 328 -2.50 5.06 -8.93
N LEU A 329 -3.65 4.38 -8.84
CA LEU A 329 -3.93 3.10 -9.46
C LEU A 329 -3.51 3.04 -10.94
N PRO A 330 -4.01 3.92 -11.85
CA PRO A 330 -3.63 3.86 -13.26
C PRO A 330 -2.15 4.20 -13.49
N LYS A 331 -1.54 5.01 -12.63
CA LYS A 331 -0.13 5.41 -12.75
C LYS A 331 0.83 4.30 -12.30
N LEU A 332 0.47 3.55 -11.26
CA LEU A 332 1.18 2.37 -10.80
C LEU A 332 1.01 1.22 -11.81
N MET A 333 -0.21 1.00 -12.31
CA MET A 333 -0.51 -0.03 -13.32
C MET A 333 0.11 0.23 -14.69
N SER A 334 0.48 1.47 -15.00
CA SER A 334 1.21 1.81 -16.24
C SER A 334 2.72 1.93 -16.04
N GLY A 335 3.23 1.70 -14.83
CA GLY A 335 4.64 1.88 -14.48
C GLY A 335 5.14 3.33 -14.55
N LYS A 336 4.23 4.31 -14.65
CA LYS A 336 4.53 5.76 -14.71
C LYS A 336 4.92 6.33 -13.35
N ILE A 337 4.37 5.80 -12.27
CA ILE A 337 4.82 6.04 -10.90
C ILE A 337 5.59 4.80 -10.45
N ARG A 338 6.79 5.04 -9.90
CA ARG A 338 7.62 3.98 -9.33
C ARG A 338 7.43 3.96 -7.82
N VAL A 339 7.35 2.76 -7.27
CA VAL A 339 7.35 2.55 -5.83
C VAL A 339 8.76 2.86 -5.32
N PRO A 340 8.94 3.76 -4.34
CA PRO A 340 10.22 3.87 -3.66
C PRO A 340 10.52 2.54 -2.96
N ALA A 341 11.72 2.00 -3.16
CA ALA A 341 12.14 0.75 -2.56
C ALA A 341 11.97 0.80 -1.02
N LYS A 342 11.65 -0.34 -0.41
CA LYS A 342 11.31 -0.54 1.02
C LYS A 342 12.20 0.14 2.09
N ASN A 343 13.34 0.72 1.73
CA ASN A 343 14.24 1.41 2.67
C ASN A 343 13.79 2.84 3.05
N GLU A 344 12.74 3.40 2.44
CA GLU A 344 12.29 4.78 2.73
C GLU A 344 11.17 4.86 3.79
N ALA A 345 10.42 3.78 4.03
CA ALA A 345 9.24 3.81 4.90
C ALA A 345 9.53 3.58 6.40
N GLU A 346 10.65 2.93 6.75
CA GLU A 346 10.99 2.71 8.17
C GLU A 346 11.54 3.96 8.87
N THR A 347 12.02 4.96 8.11
CA THR A 347 12.61 6.18 8.67
C THR A 347 11.56 7.21 9.09
N THR A 348 10.34 7.17 8.54
CA THR A 348 9.30 8.17 8.81
C THR A 348 8.40 7.85 10.01
N LEU A 349 8.40 6.60 10.49
CA LEU A 349 7.55 6.18 11.62
C LEU A 349 8.23 6.32 13.00
N SER A 350 9.55 6.51 13.08
CA SER A 350 10.23 6.77 14.37
C SER A 350 10.19 8.23 14.83
N ASP A 351 9.93 9.17 13.93
CA ASP A 351 10.08 10.60 14.22
C ASP A 351 8.77 11.26 14.71
N GLY A 352 7.62 10.61 14.52
CA GLY A 352 6.32 11.08 15.04
C GLY A 352 6.11 10.86 16.55
N ALA A 353 6.91 10.00 17.19
CA ALA A 353 6.73 9.62 18.60
C ALA A 353 7.64 10.40 19.59
N ARG A 354 8.44 11.37 19.11
CA ARG A 354 9.37 12.13 19.97
C ARG A 354 9.07 13.64 20.08
N HIS A 355 7.98 14.13 19.47
CA HIS A 355 7.61 15.54 19.50
C HIS A 355 6.33 15.89 20.28
N SER A 356 5.90 15.04 21.22
CA SER A 356 4.80 15.37 22.15
C SER A 356 5.20 15.25 23.64
N SER A 357 6.44 15.56 23.97
CA SER A 357 6.91 15.58 25.36
C SER A 357 7.97 16.66 25.50
N LEU A 358 7.57 17.92 25.72
CA LEU A 358 8.38 19.03 26.27
C LEU A 358 7.57 20.34 26.21
N THR A 359 6.51 20.45 27.02
CA THR A 359 6.00 21.74 27.52
C THR A 359 5.34 21.52 28.87
N GLU A 360 6.13 21.23 29.89
CA GLU A 360 5.73 21.42 31.29
C GLU A 360 6.99 21.51 32.13
N GLU A 361 7.39 22.73 32.49
CA GLU A 361 8.04 23.11 33.75
C GLU A 361 8.40 24.60 33.72
N GLY A 362 7.92 25.37 34.70
CA GLY A 362 8.57 26.64 35.03
C GLY A 362 7.73 27.79 35.56
N THR A 363 6.81 27.60 36.52
CA THR A 363 6.42 28.69 37.43
C THR A 363 6.64 28.27 38.87
N LYS A 364 7.82 28.66 39.38
CA LYS A 364 8.18 28.56 40.79
C LYS A 364 7.38 29.56 41.62
N SER A 365 7.00 29.06 42.77
CA SER A 365 6.51 29.72 43.98
C SER A 365 7.29 30.98 44.37
N GLU A 366 6.57 32.07 44.64
CA GLU A 366 6.88 32.99 45.73
C GLU A 366 5.56 33.32 46.46
N ASN A 367 5.47 32.82 47.69
CA ASN A 367 4.61 33.37 48.75
C ASN A 367 5.44 34.50 49.40
N PRO A 368 4.84 35.57 49.97
CA PRO A 368 4.21 35.38 51.28
C PRO A 368 3.10 36.41 51.66
N GLN A 369 2.53 36.17 52.87
CA GLN A 369 1.84 37.13 53.78
C GLN A 369 0.36 37.45 53.46
N THR A 370 -0.60 36.91 54.23
CA THR A 370 -1.16 37.34 55.55
C THR A 370 -2.01 38.60 55.52
N GLU A 371 -3.04 38.59 56.37
CA GLU A 371 -4.14 39.56 56.56
C GLU A 371 -5.30 39.34 55.58
N GLY A 372 -6.55 39.16 55.99
CA GLY A 372 -7.21 39.49 57.26
C GLY A 372 -8.52 40.17 56.91
N GLU A 373 -9.62 39.64 57.48
CA GLU A 373 -11.04 40.04 57.37
C GLU A 373 -11.86 39.51 56.19
#